data_AF-A0A7K0JJG1-F1
#
_entry.id   AF-A0A7K0JJG1-F1
#
_cell.length_a   1.000
_cell.length_b   1.000
_cell.length_c   1.000
_cell.angle_alpha   90.00
_cell.angle_beta   90.00
_cell.angle_gamma   90.00
#
_symmetry.space_group_name_H-M   'P 1'
#
loop_
_entity.id
_entity.type
_entity.pdbx_description
1 polymer ?
#
loop_
_entity_poly.entity_id
_entity_poly.type
_entity_poly.pdbx_seq_one_letter_code
_entity_poly.pdbx_strand_id
1 'polypeptide(L)'
;MRVTAYIRQKDTSKNDLNSRASVYFRVRDKGLDVKCASELQINPNHWSQERQGYKSRVNLVDDDTRNLFDSQVKEITGIITREYYIGANSDWLRRLIFAYHHPNAYCMGSGMAVSKSFVIWAERYLQNKHFAKHQECNTRCLIDKVTRFEDEHKHPMNIDSMTADDLRAFADFLSSDYDISMNTIVTNMTMLRTVCNWVRKQGVTNNDPFFGYDMPKALYGTPYFLTIQERDQVLDADLTDDAELAEYRDMFVFQCMVGCRHSDLVTFTPKNIIDGVLEYIPIKTKGKSGNVVRVPLIPKAMAILDGHNHGDDEPIFPKHYNFKFNDAIRRILKRAKVNRVVTVINPKTRLEEKKPISDVATSHLARRTFIGNLYRMVKDPDLVASMSGHAKGSVAFARYRVIDDDMKKSLVELIQ
;
A
#
# COMPACT_ATOMS: atom_id res chain seq x y z
N MET A 1 11.59 -41.76 19.24
CA MET A 1 11.79 -40.38 19.74
C MET A 1 11.68 -40.32 21.26
N ARG A 2 12.59 -39.59 21.93
CA ARG A 2 12.59 -39.35 23.39
C ARG A 2 12.70 -37.85 23.67
N VAL A 3 11.76 -37.29 24.43
CA VAL A 3 11.81 -35.90 24.94
C VAL A 3 12.27 -35.91 26.39
N THR A 4 13.15 -34.99 26.76
CA THR A 4 13.56 -34.78 28.15
C THR A 4 13.70 -33.29 28.45
N ALA A 5 13.07 -32.83 29.54
CA ALA A 5 13.31 -31.53 30.13
C ALA A 5 14.49 -31.59 31.11
N TYR A 6 15.31 -30.54 31.15
CA TYR A 6 16.47 -30.41 32.04
C TYR A 6 16.84 -28.94 32.25
N ILE A 7 17.60 -28.64 33.29
CA ILE A 7 18.22 -27.32 33.48
C ILE A 7 19.73 -27.41 33.26
N ARG A 8 20.36 -26.33 32.79
CA ARG A 8 21.83 -26.22 32.83
C ARG A 8 22.21 -25.84 34.27
N GLN A 9 22.88 -26.76 34.98
CA GLN A 9 23.34 -26.49 36.34
C GLN A 9 24.31 -25.31 36.34
N LYS A 10 24.04 -24.33 37.19
CA LYS A 10 25.01 -23.34 37.65
C LYS A 10 25.39 -23.71 39.08
N ASP A 11 26.64 -23.50 39.48
CA ASP A 11 27.07 -23.67 40.86
C ASP A 11 26.36 -22.65 41.75
N THR A 12 25.20 -23.03 42.30
CA THR A 12 24.43 -22.21 43.25
C THR A 12 24.64 -22.75 44.65
N SER A 13 24.80 -21.85 45.63
CA SER A 13 24.93 -22.25 47.03
C SER A 13 23.67 -23.00 47.48
N LYS A 14 23.82 -23.94 48.43
CA LYS A 14 22.72 -24.82 48.90
C LYS A 14 21.50 -24.05 49.44
N ASN A 15 21.69 -22.78 49.83
CA ASN A 15 20.66 -21.92 50.41
C ASN A 15 20.26 -20.74 49.49
N ASP A 16 20.68 -20.75 48.22
CA ASP A 16 20.29 -19.72 47.27
C ASP A 16 18.83 -19.88 46.86
N LEU A 17 18.01 -18.90 47.24
CA LEU A 17 16.57 -18.83 46.95
C LEU A 17 16.26 -18.00 45.70
N ASN A 18 17.20 -17.17 45.23
CA ASN A 18 16.96 -16.14 44.22
C ASN A 18 17.40 -16.56 42.82
N SER A 19 18.35 -17.49 42.69
CA SER A 19 18.79 -17.96 41.38
C SER A 19 17.66 -18.59 40.58
N ARG A 20 17.57 -18.20 39.29
CA ARG A 20 16.63 -18.75 38.30
C ARG A 20 17.40 -19.39 37.16
N ALA A 21 17.00 -20.59 36.77
CA ALA A 21 17.49 -21.29 35.58
C ALA A 21 16.33 -21.61 34.64
N SER A 22 16.54 -21.33 33.36
CA SER A 22 15.59 -21.69 32.31
C SER A 22 15.54 -23.20 32.10
N VAL A 23 14.33 -23.74 31.92
CA VAL A 23 14.13 -25.15 31.56
C VAL A 23 14.39 -25.34 30.08
N TYR A 24 15.24 -26.31 29.74
CA TYR A 24 15.55 -26.74 28.38
C TYR A 24 14.81 -28.03 28.05
N PHE A 25 14.28 -28.11 26.83
CA PHE A 25 13.73 -29.33 26.26
C PHE A 25 14.70 -29.89 25.23
N ARG A 26 14.98 -31.20 25.31
CA ARG A 26 15.83 -31.94 24.37
C ARG A 26 15.03 -33.04 23.70
N VAL A 27 15.05 -33.09 22.38
CA VAL A 27 14.42 -34.14 21.56
C VAL A 27 15.50 -34.98 20.92
N ARG A 28 15.44 -36.30 21.15
CA ARG A 28 16.36 -37.29 20.56
C ARG A 28 15.61 -38.30 19.71
N ASP A 29 16.06 -38.48 18.49
CA ASP A 29 15.60 -39.55 17.59
C ASP A 29 16.74 -40.04 16.68
N LYS A 30 16.50 -41.01 15.78
CA LYS A 30 17.55 -41.60 14.94
C LYS A 30 18.24 -40.53 14.08
N GLY A 31 19.45 -40.13 14.48
CA GLY A 31 20.24 -39.10 13.80
C GLY A 31 19.89 -37.64 14.16
N LEU A 32 18.98 -37.40 15.13
CA LEU A 32 18.55 -36.06 15.55
C LEU A 32 18.75 -35.84 17.05
N ASP A 33 19.45 -34.76 17.42
CA ASP A 33 19.60 -34.29 18.80
C ASP A 33 19.49 -32.76 18.85
N VAL A 34 18.29 -32.26 19.17
CA VAL A 34 17.99 -30.83 19.22
C VAL A 34 17.60 -30.39 20.62
N LYS A 35 17.99 -29.16 21.00
CA LYS A 35 17.82 -28.59 22.34
C LYS A 35 17.32 -27.16 22.22
N CYS A 36 16.34 -26.77 23.04
CA CYS A 36 15.85 -25.40 23.11
C CYS A 36 15.49 -25.01 24.55
N ALA A 37 15.77 -23.76 24.92
CA ALA A 37 15.30 -23.18 26.18
C ALA A 37 13.82 -22.80 26.05
N SER A 38 13.09 -22.91 27.15
CA SER A 38 11.74 -22.36 27.34
C SER A 38 11.79 -21.11 28.22
N GLU A 39 10.66 -20.41 28.31
CA GLU A 39 10.51 -19.25 29.21
C GLU A 39 10.21 -19.68 30.65
N LEU A 40 9.98 -20.98 30.88
CA LEU A 40 9.84 -21.54 32.22
C LEU A 40 11.16 -21.40 33.00
N GLN A 41 11.07 -20.85 34.20
CA GLN A 41 12.20 -20.65 35.09
C GLN A 41 11.96 -21.32 36.44
N ILE A 42 12.98 -22.03 36.92
CA ILE A 42 12.96 -22.67 38.24
C ILE A 42 14.28 -22.42 38.96
N ASN A 43 14.23 -22.40 40.30
CA ASN A 43 15.45 -22.42 41.09
C ASN A 43 16.18 -23.77 40.90
N PRO A 44 17.49 -23.77 40.56
CA PRO A 44 18.26 -25.01 40.38
C PRO A 44 18.18 -25.99 41.56
N ASN A 45 18.11 -25.47 42.79
CA ASN A 45 18.01 -26.28 44.00
C ASN A 45 16.67 -27.03 44.12
N HIS A 46 15.62 -26.56 43.45
CA HIS A 46 14.26 -27.13 43.50
C HIS A 46 13.97 -28.13 42.37
N TRP A 47 14.82 -28.18 41.33
CA TRP A 47 14.63 -29.06 40.18
C TRP A 47 15.02 -30.52 40.48
N SER A 48 14.18 -31.46 40.05
CA SER A 48 14.46 -32.89 40.02
C SER A 48 14.60 -33.37 38.58
N GLN A 49 15.79 -33.88 38.22
CA GLN A 49 16.05 -34.39 36.87
C GLN A 49 15.29 -35.68 36.56
N GLU A 50 15.01 -36.50 37.58
CA GLU A 50 14.26 -37.75 37.45
C GLU A 50 12.78 -37.49 37.18
N ARG A 51 12.20 -36.53 37.92
CA ARG A 51 10.79 -36.14 37.76
C ARG A 51 10.56 -35.16 36.61
N GLN A 52 11.63 -34.50 36.14
CA GLN A 52 11.58 -33.40 35.18
C GLN A 52 10.64 -32.28 35.64
N GLY A 53 10.80 -31.86 36.89
CA GLY A 53 9.92 -30.91 37.58
C GLY A 53 10.41 -30.64 39.00
N TYR A 54 9.52 -30.23 39.89
CA TYR A 54 9.87 -29.97 41.29
C TYR A 54 10.25 -31.24 42.07
N LYS A 55 11.19 -31.08 43.02
CA LYS A 55 11.49 -32.09 44.05
C LYS A 55 10.27 -32.34 44.94
N SER A 56 10.13 -33.57 45.44
CA SER A 56 8.98 -33.98 46.27
C SER A 56 8.86 -33.20 47.59
N ARG A 57 9.96 -32.66 48.11
CA ARG A 57 10.02 -31.87 49.36
C ARG A 57 10.69 -30.54 49.10
N VAL A 58 9.89 -29.50 48.91
CA VAL A 58 10.32 -28.09 48.81
C VAL A 58 9.38 -27.28 49.70
N ASN A 59 9.76 -27.04 50.95
CA ASN A 59 8.86 -26.41 51.95
C ASN A 59 8.57 -24.93 51.68
N LEU A 60 9.29 -24.30 50.73
CA LEU A 60 9.27 -22.87 50.47
C LEU A 60 8.36 -22.46 49.30
N VAL A 61 7.79 -23.43 48.58
CA VAL A 61 6.94 -23.17 47.40
C VAL A 61 5.60 -23.84 47.64
N ASP A 62 4.52 -23.12 47.38
CA ASP A 62 3.16 -23.63 47.53
C ASP A 62 2.87 -24.76 46.53
N ASP A 63 1.94 -25.63 46.91
CA ASP A 63 1.60 -26.81 46.12
C ASP A 63 0.99 -26.42 44.76
N ASP A 64 0.28 -25.29 44.65
CA ASP A 64 -0.38 -24.85 43.41
C ASP A 64 0.63 -24.36 42.37
N THR A 65 1.59 -23.51 42.75
CA THR A 65 2.70 -23.07 41.89
C THR A 65 3.51 -24.25 41.39
N ARG A 66 3.77 -25.22 42.27
CA ARG A 66 4.46 -26.45 41.91
C ARG A 66 3.67 -27.26 40.88
N ASN A 67 2.38 -27.48 41.14
CA ASN A 67 1.50 -28.25 40.27
C ASN A 67 1.32 -27.57 38.91
N LEU A 68 1.16 -26.25 38.88
CA LEU A 68 1.07 -25.46 37.65
C LEU A 68 2.34 -25.63 36.81
N PHE A 69 3.52 -25.39 37.40
CA PHE A 69 4.79 -25.53 36.69
C PHE A 69 5.01 -26.95 36.16
N ASP A 70 4.77 -27.97 36.98
CA ASP A 70 4.91 -29.37 36.57
C ASP A 70 3.91 -29.72 35.45
N SER A 71 2.70 -29.12 35.46
CA SER A 71 1.73 -29.24 34.37
C SER A 71 2.23 -28.59 33.08
N GLN A 72 2.81 -27.39 33.15
CA GLN A 72 3.36 -26.70 31.99
C GLN A 72 4.51 -27.49 31.33
N VAL A 73 5.41 -28.06 32.14
CA VAL A 73 6.49 -28.92 31.62
C VAL A 73 5.93 -30.16 30.92
N LYS A 74 4.88 -30.79 31.50
CA LYS A 74 4.19 -31.93 30.88
C LYS A 74 3.46 -31.55 29.60
N GLU A 75 2.76 -30.43 29.57
CA GLU A 75 2.07 -29.93 28.38
C GLU A 75 3.02 -29.67 27.23
N ILE A 76 4.13 -28.95 27.46
CA ILE A 76 5.15 -28.72 26.43
C ILE A 76 5.71 -30.07 25.93
N THR A 77 6.00 -31.00 26.84
CA THR A 77 6.48 -32.35 26.49
C THR A 77 5.46 -33.11 25.63
N GLY A 78 4.16 -33.00 25.97
CA GLY A 78 3.06 -33.58 25.23
C GLY A 78 2.90 -32.98 23.83
N ILE A 79 2.99 -31.66 23.71
CA ILE A 79 2.95 -30.95 22.42
C ILE A 79 4.12 -31.36 21.54
N ILE A 80 5.35 -31.38 22.07
CA ILE A 80 6.54 -31.85 21.34
C ILE A 80 6.34 -33.27 20.81
N THR A 81 5.78 -34.15 21.63
CA THR A 81 5.56 -35.56 21.26
C THR A 81 4.48 -35.71 20.20
N ARG A 82 3.38 -34.95 20.30
CA ARG A 82 2.25 -35.01 19.36
C ARG A 82 2.59 -34.43 18.00
N GLU A 83 3.35 -33.35 17.95
CA GLU A 83 3.65 -32.59 16.73
C GLU A 83 4.98 -33.00 16.07
N TYR A 84 5.64 -34.04 16.59
CA TYR A 84 6.91 -34.52 16.06
C TYR A 84 6.76 -35.15 14.67
N TYR A 85 7.70 -34.86 13.77
CA TYR A 85 7.82 -35.50 12.47
C TYR A 85 9.28 -35.86 12.14
N ILE A 86 9.44 -36.84 11.25
CA ILE A 86 10.76 -37.31 10.78
C ILE A 86 11.40 -36.19 9.94
N GLY A 87 12.53 -35.66 10.41
CA GLY A 87 13.23 -34.52 9.78
C GLY A 87 13.09 -33.19 10.54
N ALA A 88 12.46 -33.18 11.72
CA ALA A 88 12.39 -32.00 12.57
C ALA A 88 13.79 -31.43 12.91
N ASN A 89 13.90 -30.10 13.06
CA ASN A 89 15.17 -29.41 13.31
C ASN A 89 15.09 -28.50 14.56
N SER A 90 16.18 -27.79 14.88
CA SER A 90 16.25 -26.89 16.03
C SER A 90 15.28 -25.70 15.93
N ASP A 91 15.00 -25.22 14.72
CA ASP A 91 14.06 -24.13 14.45
C ASP A 91 12.61 -24.55 14.73
N TRP A 92 12.22 -25.77 14.33
CA TRP A 92 10.92 -26.35 14.69
C TRP A 92 10.72 -26.39 16.21
N LEU A 93 11.69 -26.92 16.97
CA LEU A 93 11.58 -27.02 18.42
C LEU A 93 11.50 -25.64 19.08
N ARG A 94 12.28 -24.68 18.60
CA ARG A 94 12.24 -23.29 19.08
C ARG A 94 10.87 -22.66 18.85
N ARG A 95 10.32 -22.78 17.64
CA ARG A 95 9.00 -22.22 17.31
C ARG A 95 7.88 -22.88 18.11
N LEU A 96 7.93 -24.20 18.31
CA LEU A 96 6.92 -24.94 19.05
C LEU A 96 6.86 -24.51 20.52
N ILE A 97 8.01 -24.40 21.19
CA ILE A 97 8.09 -23.92 22.58
C ILE A 97 7.69 -22.45 22.66
N PHE A 98 8.12 -21.61 21.72
CA PHE A 98 7.71 -20.21 21.69
C PHE A 98 6.19 -20.08 21.49
N ALA A 99 5.58 -20.89 20.62
CA ALA A 99 4.14 -20.89 20.39
C ALA A 99 3.32 -21.29 21.63
N TYR A 100 3.88 -22.13 22.51
CA TYR A 100 3.25 -22.46 23.79
C TYR A 100 3.18 -21.23 24.71
N HIS A 101 4.28 -20.47 24.82
CA HIS A 101 4.32 -19.26 25.64
C HIS A 101 3.58 -18.08 24.99
N HIS A 102 3.55 -18.03 23.66
CA HIS A 102 2.94 -16.99 22.85
C HIS A 102 1.91 -17.61 21.90
N PRO A 103 0.72 -18.00 22.40
CA PRO A 103 -0.30 -18.67 21.58
C PRO A 103 -0.76 -17.83 20.39
N ASN A 104 -0.58 -16.50 20.46
CA ASN A 104 -0.88 -15.59 19.37
C ASN A 104 0.27 -15.43 18.37
N ALA A 105 1.46 -16.00 18.57
CA ALA A 105 2.58 -15.80 17.66
C ALA A 105 2.61 -16.78 16.47
N TYR A 106 2.15 -18.02 16.67
CA TYR A 106 2.21 -19.07 15.63
C TYR A 106 0.93 -19.92 15.59
N CYS A 107 0.55 -20.37 14.39
CA CYS A 107 -0.46 -21.40 14.17
C CYS A 107 0.21 -22.68 13.61
N MET A 108 -0.36 -23.85 13.91
CA MET A 108 0.10 -25.13 13.35
C MET A 108 -0.60 -25.36 12.02
N GLY A 109 0.14 -25.21 10.91
CA GLY A 109 -0.34 -25.49 9.56
C GLY A 109 0.48 -26.62 8.94
N SER A 110 -0.17 -27.71 8.52
CA SER A 110 0.49 -28.85 7.86
C SER A 110 1.70 -29.45 8.63
N GLY A 111 1.65 -29.44 9.96
CA GLY A 111 2.74 -29.94 10.83
C GLY A 111 3.91 -28.96 11.04
N MET A 112 3.82 -27.73 10.54
CA MET A 112 4.81 -26.68 10.74
C MET A 112 4.22 -25.48 11.49
N ALA A 113 5.01 -24.88 12.38
CA ALA A 113 4.68 -23.63 13.04
C ALA A 113 4.81 -22.46 12.05
N VAL A 114 3.71 -21.76 11.79
CA VAL A 114 3.62 -20.63 10.87
C VAL A 114 3.30 -19.36 11.64
N SER A 115 4.04 -18.27 11.40
CA SER A 115 3.84 -17.00 12.11
C SER A 115 2.44 -16.45 11.86
N LYS A 116 1.85 -15.81 12.88
CA LYS A 116 0.56 -15.12 12.81
C LYS A 116 0.69 -13.60 12.58
N SER A 117 1.90 -13.06 12.48
CA SER A 117 2.13 -11.62 12.23
C SER A 117 1.66 -11.22 10.83
N PHE A 118 0.82 -10.17 10.75
CA PHE A 118 0.40 -9.59 9.49
C PHE A 118 1.58 -9.14 8.63
N VAL A 119 2.58 -8.48 9.23
CA VAL A 119 3.77 -7.97 8.53
C VAL A 119 4.51 -9.08 7.78
N ILE A 120 4.76 -10.22 8.45
CA ILE A 120 5.41 -11.39 7.82
C ILE A 120 4.59 -11.90 6.64
N TRP A 121 3.26 -11.93 6.76
CA TRP A 121 2.40 -12.37 5.67
C TRP A 121 2.32 -11.37 4.51
N ALA A 122 2.38 -10.07 4.80
CA ALA A 122 2.45 -9.03 3.79
C ALA A 122 3.77 -9.08 3.00
N GLU A 123 4.89 -9.40 3.66
CA GLU A 123 6.17 -9.66 3.00
C GLU A 123 6.12 -10.91 2.12
N ARG A 124 5.52 -12.00 2.62
CA ARG A 124 5.29 -13.21 1.82
C ARG A 124 4.40 -12.94 0.63
N TYR A 125 3.38 -12.10 0.78
CA TYR A 125 2.51 -11.70 -0.32
C TYR A 125 3.32 -10.99 -1.42
N LEU A 126 4.27 -10.12 -1.06
CA LEU A 126 5.20 -9.49 -1.99
C LEU A 126 6.10 -10.49 -2.71
N GLN A 127 6.65 -11.47 -2.00
CA GLN A 127 7.54 -12.49 -2.58
C GLN A 127 6.81 -13.44 -3.53
N ASN A 128 5.55 -13.80 -3.23
CA ASN A 128 4.77 -14.77 -4.01
C ASN A 128 4.12 -14.19 -5.26
N LYS A 129 4.14 -12.86 -5.45
CA LYS A 129 3.43 -12.19 -6.55
C LYS A 129 4.39 -11.30 -7.33
N HIS A 130 4.35 -11.43 -8.65
CA HIS A 130 5.08 -10.53 -9.55
C HIS A 130 4.33 -9.21 -9.69
N PHE A 131 4.73 -8.22 -8.87
CA PHE A 131 4.16 -6.89 -8.92
C PHE A 131 4.89 -5.97 -9.91
N ALA A 132 4.15 -5.03 -10.49
CA ALA A 132 4.78 -3.85 -11.07
C ALA A 132 5.43 -3.04 -9.93
N LYS A 133 6.58 -2.39 -10.19
CA LYS A 133 7.36 -1.63 -9.19
C LYS A 133 6.52 -0.73 -8.28
N HIS A 134 5.53 -0.03 -8.84
CA HIS A 134 4.65 0.85 -8.06
C HIS A 134 3.74 0.09 -7.07
N GLN A 135 3.23 -1.08 -7.44
CA GLN A 135 2.41 -1.90 -6.53
C GLN A 135 3.26 -2.49 -5.40
N GLU A 136 4.50 -2.88 -5.71
CA GLU A 136 5.45 -3.32 -4.70
C GLU A 136 5.74 -2.21 -3.69
N CYS A 137 6.08 -1.01 -4.18
CA CYS A 137 6.31 0.18 -3.35
C CYS A 137 5.13 0.47 -2.42
N ASN A 138 3.90 0.49 -2.95
CA ASN A 138 2.71 0.73 -2.14
C ASN A 138 2.50 -0.32 -1.04
N THR A 139 2.81 -1.58 -1.32
CA THR A 139 2.66 -2.67 -0.35
C THR A 139 3.77 -2.60 0.72
N ARG A 140 5.01 -2.27 0.34
CA ARG A 140 6.09 -1.99 1.29
C ARG A 140 5.75 -0.81 2.20
N CYS A 141 5.24 0.28 1.63
CA CYS A 141 4.77 1.42 2.42
C CYS A 141 3.60 1.08 3.35
N LEU A 142 2.77 0.07 3.04
CA LEU A 142 1.77 -0.43 3.98
C LEU A 142 2.44 -1.18 5.12
N ILE A 143 3.37 -2.09 4.81
CA ILE A 143 4.15 -2.84 5.80
C ILE A 143 4.81 -1.88 6.79
N ASP A 144 5.54 -0.88 6.29
CA ASP A 144 6.21 0.11 7.14
C ASP A 144 5.25 0.85 8.08
N LYS A 145 4.04 1.18 7.60
CA LYS A 145 3.01 1.83 8.43
C LYS A 145 2.43 0.89 9.48
N VAL A 146 2.19 -0.37 9.13
CA VAL A 146 1.71 -1.37 10.10
C VAL A 146 2.77 -1.65 11.15
N THR A 147 4.04 -1.84 10.76
CA THR A 147 5.15 -2.04 11.70
C THR A 147 5.25 -0.88 12.70
N ARG A 148 5.19 0.36 12.22
CA ARG A 148 5.20 1.54 13.10
C ARG A 148 4.01 1.56 14.07
N PHE A 149 2.81 1.24 13.58
CA PHE A 149 1.63 1.12 14.43
C PHE A 149 1.82 0.06 15.53
N GLU A 150 2.31 -1.14 15.16
CA GLU A 150 2.61 -2.22 16.12
C GLU A 150 3.63 -1.77 17.19
N ASP A 151 4.68 -1.05 16.77
CA ASP A 151 5.75 -0.57 17.64
C ASP A 151 5.31 0.54 18.59
N GLU A 152 4.56 1.54 18.10
CA GLU A 152 4.14 2.72 18.86
C GLU A 152 2.97 2.40 19.80
N HIS A 153 2.03 1.56 19.36
CA HIS A 153 0.82 1.24 20.13
C HIS A 153 0.95 -0.07 20.92
N LYS A 154 2.07 -0.79 20.79
CA LYS A 154 2.30 -2.13 21.38
C LYS A 154 1.18 -3.11 21.06
N HIS A 155 0.64 -2.97 19.85
CA HIS A 155 -0.56 -3.68 19.39
C HIS A 155 -0.26 -4.51 18.15
N PRO A 156 0.15 -5.79 18.31
CA PRO A 156 0.55 -6.63 17.18
C PRO A 156 -0.67 -7.01 16.32
N MET A 157 -0.58 -6.77 15.01
CA MET A 157 -1.63 -7.09 14.05
C MET A 157 -1.52 -8.55 13.63
N ASN A 158 -2.49 -9.35 14.08
CA ASN A 158 -2.47 -10.79 13.96
C ASN A 158 -3.46 -11.30 12.90
N ILE A 159 -3.03 -12.11 11.95
CA ILE A 159 -3.94 -12.61 10.90
C ILE A 159 -5.11 -13.44 11.43
N ASP A 160 -4.97 -14.12 12.59
CA ASP A 160 -6.00 -15.00 13.17
C ASP A 160 -6.92 -14.29 14.15
N SER A 161 -6.42 -13.28 14.87
CA SER A 161 -7.18 -12.61 15.94
C SER A 161 -7.51 -11.15 15.67
N MET A 162 -7.01 -10.55 14.58
CA MET A 162 -7.33 -9.18 14.20
C MET A 162 -8.84 -9.01 14.02
N THR A 163 -9.35 -7.89 14.50
CA THR A 163 -10.77 -7.55 14.59
C THR A 163 -11.05 -6.25 13.83
N ALA A 164 -12.34 -5.91 13.70
CA ALA A 164 -12.74 -4.63 13.13
C ALA A 164 -12.27 -3.43 13.98
N ASP A 165 -12.13 -3.58 15.30
CA ASP A 165 -11.64 -2.52 16.19
C ASP A 165 -10.14 -2.26 15.98
N ASP A 166 -9.35 -3.31 15.72
CA ASP A 166 -7.94 -3.16 15.35
C ASP A 166 -7.78 -2.39 14.03
N LEU A 167 -8.68 -2.64 13.07
CA LEU A 167 -8.71 -1.89 11.82
C LEU A 167 -9.13 -0.42 12.01
N ARG A 168 -10.03 -0.13 12.96
CA ARG A 168 -10.39 1.25 13.33
C ARG A 168 -9.21 1.96 13.99
N ALA A 169 -8.58 1.34 14.97
CA ALA A 169 -7.39 1.87 15.63
C ALA A 169 -6.25 2.16 14.62
N PHE A 170 -6.02 1.27 13.66
CA PHE A 170 -5.04 1.51 12.60
C PHE A 170 -5.46 2.65 11.67
N ALA A 171 -6.73 2.74 11.28
CA ALA A 171 -7.22 3.85 10.45
C ALA A 171 -7.12 5.21 11.17
N ASP A 172 -7.38 5.23 12.48
CA ASP A 172 -7.25 6.41 13.33
C ASP A 172 -5.78 6.84 13.44
N PHE A 173 -4.85 5.90 13.69
CA PHE A 173 -3.41 6.14 13.65
C PHE A 173 -2.95 6.77 12.33
N LEU A 174 -3.43 6.24 11.19
CA LEU A 174 -3.11 6.81 9.88
C LEU A 174 -3.62 8.25 9.74
N SER A 175 -4.76 8.57 10.35
CA SER A 175 -5.37 9.90 10.29
C SER A 175 -4.71 10.90 11.25
N SER A 176 -4.44 10.51 12.50
CA SER A 176 -3.92 11.41 13.53
C SER A 176 -2.42 11.55 13.47
N ASP A 177 -1.71 10.43 13.49
CA ASP A 177 -0.28 10.39 13.78
C ASP A 177 0.54 10.45 12.49
N TYR A 178 0.01 9.85 11.41
CA TYR A 178 0.62 9.87 10.08
C TYR A 178 0.13 11.04 9.20
N ASP A 179 -0.95 11.72 9.59
CA ASP A 179 -1.51 12.92 8.95
C ASP A 179 -1.68 12.80 7.41
N ILE A 180 -2.15 11.64 6.94
CA ILE A 180 -2.37 11.37 5.51
C ILE A 180 -3.81 11.62 5.07
N SER A 181 -3.99 11.86 3.76
CA SER A 181 -5.32 12.09 3.19
C SER A 181 -6.25 10.89 3.37
N MET A 182 -7.56 11.15 3.49
CA MET A 182 -8.55 10.09 3.66
C MET A 182 -8.57 9.12 2.46
N ASN A 183 -8.30 9.58 1.24
CA ASN A 183 -8.17 8.69 0.09
C ASN A 183 -6.90 7.80 0.16
N THR A 184 -5.84 8.29 0.80
CA THR A 184 -4.65 7.49 1.09
C THR A 184 -4.98 6.43 2.15
N ILE A 185 -5.76 6.76 3.18
CA ILE A 185 -6.25 5.79 4.18
C ILE A 185 -7.05 4.69 3.48
N VAL A 186 -8.05 5.05 2.66
CA VAL A 186 -8.84 4.09 1.85
C VAL A 186 -7.92 3.15 1.04
N THR A 187 -6.86 3.69 0.45
CA THR A 187 -5.88 2.91 -0.34
C THR A 187 -5.11 1.92 0.53
N ASN A 188 -4.60 2.35 1.70
CA ASN A 188 -3.89 1.46 2.64
C ASN A 188 -4.85 0.37 3.16
N MET A 189 -6.08 0.73 3.56
CA MET A 189 -7.07 -0.22 4.05
C MET A 189 -7.49 -1.23 2.98
N THR A 190 -7.61 -0.81 1.71
CA THR A 190 -7.90 -1.71 0.59
C THR A 190 -6.76 -2.70 0.36
N MET A 191 -5.51 -2.24 0.48
CA MET A 191 -4.34 -3.10 0.36
C MET A 191 -4.23 -4.08 1.54
N LEU A 192 -4.48 -3.62 2.78
CA LEU A 192 -4.53 -4.47 3.97
C LEU A 192 -5.57 -5.58 3.81
N ARG A 193 -6.80 -5.24 3.38
CA ARG A 193 -7.85 -6.21 3.03
C ARG A 193 -7.41 -7.20 1.96
N THR A 194 -6.66 -6.73 0.96
CA THR A 194 -6.15 -7.59 -0.11
C THR A 194 -5.17 -8.62 0.42
N VAL A 195 -4.26 -8.23 1.33
CA VAL A 195 -3.33 -9.15 2.00
C VAL A 195 -4.10 -10.15 2.87
N CYS A 196 -5.04 -9.71 3.72
CA CYS A 196 -5.87 -10.62 4.53
C CYS A 196 -6.61 -11.66 3.68
N ASN A 197 -7.23 -11.21 2.59
CA ASN A 197 -7.91 -12.11 1.65
C ASN A 197 -6.96 -13.10 0.98
N TRP A 198 -5.73 -12.68 0.67
CA TRP A 198 -4.72 -13.58 0.12
C TRP A 198 -4.31 -14.64 1.14
N VAL A 199 -4.07 -14.27 2.40
CA VAL A 199 -3.72 -15.20 3.50
C VAL A 199 -4.85 -16.21 3.73
N ARG A 200 -6.12 -15.76 3.76
CA ARG A 200 -7.30 -16.65 3.82
C ARG A 200 -7.32 -17.65 2.68
N LYS A 201 -7.04 -17.21 1.45
CA LYS A 201 -6.98 -18.08 0.26
C LYS A 201 -5.84 -19.11 0.32
N GLN A 202 -4.81 -18.88 1.13
CA GLN A 202 -3.76 -19.88 1.39
C GLN A 202 -4.19 -20.92 2.44
N GLY A 203 -5.38 -20.82 3.03
CA GLY A 203 -5.88 -21.74 4.07
C GLY A 203 -5.21 -21.55 5.43
N VAL A 204 -4.51 -20.43 5.64
CA VAL A 204 -3.78 -20.15 6.90
C VAL A 204 -4.74 -19.73 8.01
N THR A 205 -5.77 -18.97 7.65
CA THR A 205 -6.76 -18.43 8.60
C THR A 205 -8.14 -18.39 7.98
N ASN A 206 -9.17 -18.52 8.82
CA ASN A 206 -10.57 -18.26 8.49
C ASN A 206 -11.07 -16.92 9.05
N ASN A 207 -10.20 -16.13 9.70
CA ASN A 207 -10.56 -14.84 10.25
C ASN A 207 -10.79 -13.79 9.14
N ASP A 208 -11.90 -13.06 9.21
CA ASP A 208 -12.20 -11.92 8.33
C ASP A 208 -12.37 -10.65 9.17
N PRO A 209 -11.28 -9.91 9.44
CA PRO A 209 -11.34 -8.70 10.25
C PRO A 209 -12.18 -7.60 9.58
N PHE A 210 -12.36 -7.68 8.26
CA PHE A 210 -13.08 -6.69 7.48
C PHE A 210 -14.59 -6.93 7.39
N PHE A 211 -15.10 -8.04 7.91
CA PHE A 211 -16.53 -8.35 7.91
C PHE A 211 -17.35 -7.29 8.68
N GLY A 212 -16.84 -6.84 9.83
CA GLY A 212 -17.45 -5.80 10.66
C GLY A 212 -16.85 -4.40 10.49
N TYR A 213 -16.04 -4.18 9.45
CA TYR A 213 -15.38 -2.89 9.19
C TYR A 213 -15.93 -2.22 7.93
N ASP A 214 -16.54 -1.05 8.13
CA ASP A 214 -17.04 -0.21 7.05
C ASP A 214 -15.90 0.49 6.32
N MET A 215 -15.66 0.10 5.06
CA MET A 215 -14.63 0.74 4.25
C MET A 215 -15.02 2.18 3.93
N PRO A 216 -14.13 3.15 4.23
CA PRO A 216 -14.35 4.51 3.76
C PRO A 216 -14.39 4.53 2.23
N LYS A 217 -15.30 5.34 1.68
CA LYS A 217 -15.36 5.56 0.22
C LYS A 217 -14.37 6.64 -0.17
N ALA A 218 -13.61 6.42 -1.23
CA ALA A 218 -12.77 7.47 -1.81
C ALA A 218 -13.68 8.61 -2.31
N LEU A 219 -13.38 9.84 -1.90
CA LEU A 219 -14.15 11.02 -2.30
C LEU A 219 -13.39 11.77 -3.39
N TYR A 220 -14.12 12.11 -4.45
CA TYR A 220 -13.60 12.83 -5.59
C TYR A 220 -14.49 14.03 -5.90
N GLY A 221 -13.93 15.23 -5.85
CA GLY A 221 -14.67 16.45 -6.20
C GLY A 221 -14.94 16.60 -7.70
N THR A 222 -15.77 17.59 -8.01
CA THR A 222 -16.09 18.02 -9.38
C THR A 222 -14.82 18.40 -10.15
N PRO A 223 -14.65 17.93 -11.40
CA PRO A 223 -13.53 18.33 -12.24
C PRO A 223 -13.49 19.84 -12.51
N TYR A 224 -12.39 20.50 -12.16
CA TYR A 224 -11.99 21.81 -12.68
C TYR A 224 -10.89 21.62 -13.72
N PHE A 225 -10.93 22.44 -14.76
CA PHE A 225 -10.03 22.36 -15.91
C PHE A 225 -9.95 23.70 -16.62
N LEU A 226 -8.89 23.95 -17.39
CA LEU A 226 -8.74 25.20 -18.14
C LEU A 226 -9.76 25.29 -19.27
N THR A 227 -10.30 26.48 -19.51
CA THR A 227 -11.00 26.74 -20.78
C THR A 227 -10.02 26.72 -21.95
N ILE A 228 -10.53 26.67 -23.18
CA ILE A 228 -9.70 26.80 -24.39
C ILE A 228 -8.94 28.13 -24.38
N GLN A 229 -9.61 29.22 -23.97
CA GLN A 229 -9.02 30.55 -23.87
C GLN A 229 -7.92 30.61 -22.81
N GLU A 230 -8.15 30.03 -21.62
CA GLU A 230 -7.13 29.97 -20.56
C GLU A 230 -5.91 29.13 -20.98
N ARG A 231 -6.13 28.02 -21.69
CA ARG A 231 -5.03 27.20 -22.25
C ARG A 231 -4.22 27.99 -23.26
N ASP A 232 -4.88 28.73 -24.16
CA ASP A 232 -4.19 29.51 -25.19
C ASP A 232 -3.45 30.71 -24.57
N GLN A 233 -4.03 31.35 -23.54
CA GLN A 233 -3.35 32.36 -22.73
C GLN A 233 -2.08 31.81 -22.04
N VAL A 234 -2.08 30.52 -21.67
CA VAL A 234 -0.87 29.86 -21.14
C VAL A 234 0.18 29.63 -22.23
N LEU A 235 -0.23 29.27 -23.45
CA LEU A 235 0.67 29.09 -24.58
C LEU A 235 1.34 30.42 -24.97
N ASP A 236 0.56 31.50 -24.97
CA ASP A 236 1.00 32.85 -25.37
C ASP A 236 1.74 33.60 -24.24
N ALA A 237 1.96 32.96 -23.09
CA ALA A 237 2.65 33.57 -21.96
C ALA A 237 4.12 33.86 -22.29
N ASP A 238 4.54 35.12 -22.08
CA ASP A 238 5.94 35.53 -22.20
C ASP A 238 6.79 34.88 -21.11
N LEU A 239 7.69 34.00 -21.56
CA LEU A 239 8.66 33.26 -20.76
C LEU A 239 10.06 33.40 -21.37
N THR A 240 10.31 34.47 -22.12
CA THR A 240 11.62 34.73 -22.74
C THR A 240 12.75 34.88 -21.71
N ASP A 241 12.41 35.18 -20.46
CA ASP A 241 13.33 35.24 -19.31
C ASP A 241 13.65 33.89 -18.64
N ASP A 242 12.93 32.81 -18.98
CA ASP A 242 13.06 31.50 -18.33
C ASP A 242 12.83 30.35 -19.32
N ALA A 243 13.91 29.91 -19.98
CA ALA A 243 13.86 28.87 -21.01
C ALA A 243 13.38 27.51 -20.48
N GLU A 244 13.74 27.13 -19.25
CA GLU A 244 13.25 25.88 -18.64
C GLU A 244 11.73 25.95 -18.42
N LEU A 245 11.23 27.10 -17.97
CA LEU A 245 9.79 27.30 -17.78
C LEU A 245 9.02 27.33 -19.11
N ALA A 246 9.62 27.86 -20.17
CA ALA A 246 9.07 27.81 -21.53
C ALA A 246 8.92 26.37 -22.03
N GLU A 247 9.90 25.50 -21.78
CA GLU A 247 9.83 24.08 -22.12
C GLU A 247 8.71 23.36 -21.33
N TYR A 248 8.59 23.62 -20.03
CA TYR A 248 7.48 23.08 -19.25
C TYR A 248 6.10 23.60 -19.70
N ARG A 249 6.01 24.84 -20.19
CA ARG A 249 4.77 25.39 -20.77
C ARG A 249 4.38 24.57 -22.00
N ASP A 250 5.31 24.35 -22.91
CA ASP A 250 5.08 23.60 -24.14
C ASP A 250 4.63 22.16 -23.83
N MET A 251 5.32 21.48 -22.90
CA MET A 251 4.92 20.17 -22.37
C MET A 251 3.49 20.16 -21.82
N PHE A 252 3.14 21.16 -20.99
CA PHE A 252 1.84 21.24 -20.34
C PHE A 252 0.71 21.54 -21.34
N VAL A 253 0.92 22.47 -22.27
CA VAL A 253 -0.05 22.83 -23.30
C VAL A 253 -0.26 21.67 -24.27
N PHE A 254 0.81 21.00 -24.70
CA PHE A 254 0.71 19.78 -25.50
C PHE A 254 -0.10 18.71 -24.77
N GLN A 255 0.18 18.47 -23.48
CA GLN A 255 -0.59 17.53 -22.67
C GLN A 255 -2.09 17.92 -22.58
N CYS A 256 -2.42 19.22 -22.59
CA CYS A 256 -3.81 19.70 -22.62
C CYS A 256 -4.52 19.38 -23.94
N MET A 257 -3.77 19.19 -25.04
CA MET A 257 -4.30 18.90 -26.37
C MET A 257 -4.39 17.40 -26.67
N VAL A 258 -3.66 16.55 -25.94
CA VAL A 258 -3.68 15.09 -26.15
C VAL A 258 -4.26 14.28 -24.99
N GLY A 259 -4.39 14.89 -23.81
CA GLY A 259 -5.06 14.27 -22.67
C GLY A 259 -4.36 13.06 -22.06
N CYS A 260 -3.10 12.80 -22.36
CA CYS A 260 -2.34 11.67 -21.82
C CYS A 260 -2.01 11.84 -20.31
N ARG A 261 -1.51 10.79 -19.65
CA ARG A 261 -0.94 10.93 -18.30
C ARG A 261 0.48 11.45 -18.42
N HIS A 262 0.96 12.16 -17.39
CA HIS A 262 2.34 12.64 -17.36
C HIS A 262 3.37 11.51 -17.52
N SER A 263 3.12 10.34 -16.93
CA SER A 263 3.98 9.17 -17.11
C SER A 263 4.09 8.72 -18.56
N ASP A 264 3.02 8.88 -19.35
CA ASP A 264 3.02 8.56 -20.78
C ASP A 264 3.72 9.68 -21.57
N LEU A 265 3.44 10.95 -21.25
CA LEU A 265 3.99 12.15 -21.91
C LEU A 265 5.51 12.10 -22.04
N VAL A 266 6.21 11.82 -20.94
CA VAL A 266 7.70 11.82 -20.88
C VAL A 266 8.34 10.61 -21.56
N THR A 267 7.54 9.77 -22.22
CA THR A 267 8.00 8.59 -22.97
C THR A 267 7.73 8.69 -24.46
N PHE A 268 7.00 9.70 -24.92
CA PHE A 268 6.73 9.87 -26.34
C PHE A 268 8.00 10.26 -27.07
N THR A 269 8.26 9.58 -28.18
CA THR A 269 9.29 9.92 -29.16
C THR A 269 8.61 10.34 -30.46
N PRO A 270 9.32 10.96 -31.42
CA PRO A 270 8.75 11.29 -32.73
C PRO A 270 8.07 10.10 -33.44
N LYS A 271 8.54 8.86 -33.21
CA LYS A 271 7.93 7.63 -33.74
C LYS A 271 6.52 7.35 -33.23
N ASN A 272 6.08 8.00 -32.15
CA ASN A 272 4.69 7.94 -31.72
C ASN A 272 3.75 8.78 -32.59
N ILE A 273 4.26 9.62 -33.48
CA ILE A 273 3.47 10.47 -34.37
C ILE A 273 3.42 9.83 -35.75
N ILE A 274 2.24 9.37 -36.15
CA ILE A 274 2.00 8.68 -37.43
C ILE A 274 0.90 9.45 -38.16
N ASP A 275 1.25 10.05 -39.31
CA ASP A 275 0.32 10.83 -40.14
C ASP A 275 -0.44 11.91 -39.36
N GLY A 276 0.27 12.63 -38.48
CA GLY A 276 -0.31 13.69 -37.63
C GLY A 276 -1.17 13.17 -36.47
N VAL A 277 -1.12 11.86 -36.18
CA VAL A 277 -1.83 11.23 -35.06
C VAL A 277 -0.82 10.75 -34.02
N LEU A 278 -1.02 11.16 -32.75
CA LEU A 278 -0.30 10.58 -31.63
C LEU A 278 -0.87 9.19 -31.31
N GLU A 279 -0.04 8.16 -31.39
CA GLU A 279 -0.39 6.78 -31.14
C GLU A 279 0.50 6.14 -30.05
N TYR A 280 -0.13 5.60 -29.00
CA TYR A 280 0.59 4.98 -27.90
C TYR A 280 -0.26 3.97 -27.11
N ILE A 281 0.42 3.05 -26.41
CA ILE A 281 -0.21 2.17 -25.41
C ILE A 281 0.06 2.75 -24.03
N PRO A 282 -0.97 3.16 -23.25
CA PRO A 282 -0.77 3.76 -21.94
C PRO A 282 0.00 2.82 -20.99
N ILE A 283 1.01 3.34 -20.30
CA ILE A 283 1.91 2.58 -19.43
C ILE A 283 1.14 1.82 -18.36
N LYS A 284 0.09 2.44 -17.80
CA LYS A 284 -0.75 1.85 -16.75
C LYS A 284 -1.50 0.58 -17.21
N THR A 285 -1.72 0.42 -18.52
CA THR A 285 -2.51 -0.68 -19.11
C THR A 285 -1.72 -1.56 -20.08
N LYS A 286 -0.44 -1.25 -20.34
CA LYS A 286 0.44 -1.93 -21.30
C LYS A 286 0.56 -3.45 -21.11
N GLY A 287 0.40 -3.96 -19.88
CA GLY A 287 0.40 -5.39 -19.55
C GLY A 287 -0.96 -5.98 -19.18
N LYS A 288 -2.07 -5.29 -19.49
CA LYS A 288 -3.43 -5.72 -19.10
C LYS A 288 -4.36 -5.85 -20.29
N SER A 289 -4.62 -4.75 -21.00
CA SER A 289 -5.59 -4.72 -22.10
C SER A 289 -4.95 -4.39 -23.45
N GLY A 290 -3.73 -3.87 -23.49
CA GLY A 290 -3.02 -3.57 -24.74
C GLY A 290 -3.67 -2.49 -25.62
N ASN A 291 -4.75 -1.85 -25.16
CA ASN A 291 -5.50 -0.88 -25.96
C ASN A 291 -4.61 0.29 -26.41
N VAL A 292 -4.57 0.49 -27.71
CA VAL A 292 -3.91 1.62 -28.36
C VAL A 292 -4.79 2.85 -28.23
N VAL A 293 -4.21 3.94 -27.76
CA VAL A 293 -4.82 5.27 -27.75
C VAL A 293 -4.31 6.02 -28.97
N ARG A 294 -5.24 6.61 -29.73
CA ARG A 294 -4.96 7.43 -30.92
C ARG A 294 -5.59 8.80 -30.72
N VAL A 295 -4.80 9.87 -30.87
CA VAL A 295 -5.26 11.24 -30.74
C VAL A 295 -4.75 12.07 -31.92
N PRO A 296 -5.63 12.52 -32.84
CA PRO A 296 -5.24 13.43 -33.91
C PRO A 296 -4.70 14.74 -33.36
N LEU A 297 -3.56 15.19 -33.87
CA LEU A 297 -2.92 16.42 -33.43
C LEU A 297 -3.46 17.62 -34.22
N ILE A 298 -3.85 18.65 -33.48
CA ILE A 298 -4.25 19.93 -34.06
C ILE A 298 -3.00 20.75 -34.47
N PRO A 299 -3.12 21.74 -35.37
CA PRO A 299 -1.97 22.53 -35.83
C PRO A 299 -1.15 23.17 -34.69
N LYS A 300 -1.82 23.63 -33.61
CA LYS A 300 -1.13 24.16 -32.42
C LYS A 300 -0.27 23.10 -31.70
N ALA A 301 -0.73 21.85 -31.66
CA ALA A 301 0.03 20.75 -31.06
C ALA A 301 1.24 20.38 -31.93
N MET A 302 1.05 20.33 -33.26
CA MET A 302 2.14 20.09 -34.21
C MET A 302 3.20 21.19 -34.14
N ALA A 303 2.80 22.47 -34.07
CA ALA A 303 3.74 23.58 -33.95
C ALA A 303 4.59 23.51 -32.67
N ILE A 304 4.04 22.98 -31.56
CA ILE A 304 4.83 22.70 -30.36
C ILE A 304 5.85 21.60 -30.64
N LEU A 305 5.46 20.50 -31.29
CA LEU A 305 6.37 19.41 -31.61
C LEU A 305 7.52 19.85 -32.53
N ASP A 306 7.24 20.69 -33.53
CA ASP A 306 8.24 21.18 -34.47
C ASP A 306 9.34 22.01 -33.78
N GLY A 307 9.04 22.62 -32.63
CA GLY A 307 10.00 23.36 -31.80
C GLY A 307 10.89 22.46 -30.92
N HIS A 308 10.58 21.16 -30.80
CA HIS A 308 11.22 20.21 -29.88
C HIS A 308 11.72 18.99 -30.66
N ASN A 309 12.87 19.11 -31.32
CA ASN A 309 13.49 18.01 -32.08
C ASN A 309 14.82 17.57 -31.43
N HIS A 310 14.79 16.42 -30.75
CA HIS A 310 15.95 15.79 -30.12
C HIS A 310 16.40 14.50 -30.84
N GLY A 311 15.82 14.17 -31.99
CA GLY A 311 16.03 12.93 -32.75
C GLY A 311 14.91 11.89 -32.58
N ASP A 312 14.75 11.01 -33.56
CA ASP A 312 13.59 10.10 -33.69
C ASP A 312 13.42 9.07 -32.56
N ASP A 313 14.52 8.72 -31.89
CA ASP A 313 14.56 7.75 -30.80
C ASP A 313 14.60 8.39 -29.41
N GLU A 314 14.75 9.72 -29.35
CA GLU A 314 14.77 10.45 -28.10
C GLU A 314 13.36 10.90 -27.69
N PRO A 315 13.10 11.04 -26.38
CA PRO A 315 11.87 11.66 -25.90
C PRO A 315 11.68 13.05 -26.52
N ILE A 316 10.47 13.34 -27.00
CA ILE A 316 10.08 14.65 -27.53
C ILE A 316 10.31 15.74 -26.49
N PHE A 317 9.96 15.45 -25.24
CA PHE A 317 10.13 16.37 -24.13
C PHE A 317 11.12 15.80 -23.12
N PRO A 318 11.90 16.64 -22.43
CA PRO A 318 12.86 16.17 -21.47
C PRO A 318 12.23 15.45 -20.27
N LYS A 319 13.02 14.53 -19.71
CA LYS A 319 12.60 13.74 -18.56
C LYS A 319 12.82 14.55 -17.29
N HIS A 320 11.72 14.89 -16.63
CA HIS A 320 11.74 15.57 -15.34
C HIS A 320 11.01 14.78 -14.27
N TYR A 321 11.34 15.08 -13.02
CA TYR A 321 10.54 14.62 -11.89
C TYR A 321 9.18 15.34 -11.88
N ASN A 322 8.10 14.58 -11.69
CA ASN A 322 6.72 15.11 -11.70
C ASN A 322 6.49 16.27 -10.71
N PHE A 323 7.24 16.33 -9.59
CA PHE A 323 7.13 17.45 -8.64
C PHE A 323 7.63 18.76 -9.23
N LYS A 324 8.74 18.75 -10.00
CA LYS A 324 9.25 19.93 -10.72
C LYS A 324 8.25 20.39 -11.77
N PHE A 325 7.70 19.44 -12.52
CA PHE A 325 6.68 19.75 -13.53
C PHE A 325 5.43 20.38 -12.89
N ASN A 326 4.96 19.84 -11.76
CA ASN A 326 3.83 20.43 -11.04
C ASN A 326 4.14 21.85 -10.54
N ASP A 327 5.33 22.11 -10.01
CA ASP A 327 5.74 23.45 -9.57
C ASP A 327 5.78 24.43 -10.76
N ALA A 328 6.41 24.01 -11.87
CA ALA A 328 6.46 24.76 -13.11
C ALA A 328 5.07 25.12 -13.63
N ILE A 329 4.12 24.17 -13.67
CA ILE A 329 2.73 24.44 -14.08
C ILE A 329 2.13 25.58 -13.25
N ARG A 330 2.30 25.57 -11.92
CA ARG A 330 1.76 26.65 -11.06
C ARG A 330 2.39 28.00 -11.38
N ARG A 331 3.71 28.04 -11.59
CA ARG A 331 4.44 29.25 -11.98
C ARG A 331 3.98 29.78 -13.34
N ILE A 332 3.81 28.90 -14.33
CA ILE A 332 3.33 29.22 -15.68
C ILE A 332 1.93 29.83 -15.60
N LEU A 333 0.98 29.20 -14.90
CA LEU A 333 -0.38 29.73 -14.77
C LEU A 333 -0.40 31.11 -14.10
N LYS A 334 0.47 31.34 -13.10
CA LYS A 334 0.61 32.67 -12.47
C LYS A 334 1.16 33.71 -13.43
N ARG A 335 2.22 33.40 -14.18
CA ARG A 335 2.81 34.27 -15.22
C ARG A 335 1.80 34.61 -16.31
N ALA A 336 1.04 33.61 -16.74
CA ALA A 336 -0.05 33.73 -17.70
C ALA A 336 -1.28 34.48 -17.14
N LYS A 337 -1.32 34.84 -15.85
CA LYS A 337 -2.46 35.46 -15.16
C LYS A 337 -3.73 34.61 -15.15
N VAL A 338 -3.59 33.29 -15.20
CA VAL A 338 -4.69 32.31 -15.10
C VAL A 338 -4.89 31.94 -13.63
N ASN A 339 -5.69 32.76 -12.92
CA ASN A 339 -5.84 32.69 -11.46
C ASN A 339 -7.30 32.61 -10.97
N ARG A 340 -8.27 32.29 -11.84
CA ARG A 340 -9.67 32.20 -11.39
C ARG A 340 -9.83 31.20 -10.25
N VAL A 341 -10.80 31.47 -9.40
CA VAL A 341 -11.08 30.64 -8.23
C VAL A 341 -11.82 29.37 -8.65
N VAL A 342 -11.37 28.23 -8.12
CA VAL A 342 -12.01 26.93 -8.27
C VAL A 342 -12.36 26.34 -6.91
N THR A 343 -13.40 25.52 -6.88
CA THR A 343 -13.76 24.74 -5.70
C THR A 343 -12.99 23.43 -5.70
N VAL A 344 -12.26 23.17 -4.64
CA VAL A 344 -11.52 21.91 -4.43
C VAL A 344 -11.96 21.27 -3.11
N ILE A 345 -11.80 19.95 -3.01
CA ILE A 345 -12.03 19.25 -1.75
C ILE A 345 -10.69 19.09 -1.05
N ASN A 346 -10.60 19.54 0.20
CA ASN A 346 -9.42 19.32 1.02
C ASN A 346 -9.22 17.79 1.21
N PRO A 347 -8.06 17.23 0.86
CA PRO A 347 -7.85 15.79 0.87
C PRO A 347 -7.87 15.17 2.28
N LYS A 348 -7.64 15.98 3.33
CA LYS A 348 -7.68 15.57 4.74
C LYS A 348 -9.07 15.75 5.34
N THR A 349 -9.59 16.98 5.32
CA THR A 349 -10.85 17.33 6.00
C THR A 349 -12.10 16.99 5.19
N ARG A 350 -11.97 16.75 3.88
CA ARG A 350 -13.07 16.57 2.92
C ARG A 350 -14.02 17.77 2.79
N LEU A 351 -13.66 18.91 3.36
CA LEU A 351 -14.42 20.15 3.23
C LEU A 351 -14.05 20.87 1.93
N GLU A 352 -14.98 21.67 1.44
CA GLU A 352 -14.76 22.51 0.27
C GLU A 352 -13.82 23.68 0.59
N GLU A 353 -12.92 23.97 -0.33
CA GLU A 353 -12.04 25.13 -0.29
C GLU A 353 -12.11 25.87 -1.63
N LYS A 354 -12.06 27.20 -1.58
CA LYS A 354 -11.96 28.06 -2.76
C LYS A 354 -10.50 28.46 -2.92
N LYS A 355 -9.87 28.06 -4.02
CA LYS A 355 -8.45 28.36 -4.30
C LYS A 355 -8.26 28.83 -5.74
N PRO A 356 -7.29 29.73 -6.02
CA PRO A 356 -6.87 30.01 -7.39
C PRO A 356 -6.49 28.72 -8.10
N ILE A 357 -6.92 28.55 -9.35
CA ILE A 357 -6.60 27.35 -10.15
C ILE A 357 -5.09 27.12 -10.27
N SER A 358 -4.30 28.19 -10.33
CA SER A 358 -2.85 28.18 -10.37
C SER A 358 -2.20 27.56 -9.12
N ASP A 359 -2.82 27.66 -7.93
CA ASP A 359 -2.25 27.11 -6.70
C ASP A 359 -2.51 25.60 -6.55
N VAL A 360 -3.56 25.10 -7.20
CA VAL A 360 -3.98 23.69 -7.14
C VAL A 360 -3.68 22.94 -8.44
N ALA A 361 -2.98 23.57 -9.38
CA ALA A 361 -2.60 22.96 -10.63
C ALA A 361 -1.54 21.88 -10.43
N THR A 362 -1.71 20.79 -11.19
CA THR A 362 -0.80 19.64 -11.30
C THR A 362 -0.85 19.16 -12.75
N SER A 363 0.03 18.25 -13.13
CA SER A 363 0.04 17.63 -14.46
C SER A 363 -1.29 16.95 -14.83
N HIS A 364 -2.08 16.54 -13.84
CA HIS A 364 -3.42 16.00 -14.08
C HIS A 364 -4.41 17.06 -14.58
N LEU A 365 -4.17 18.36 -14.33
CA LEU A 365 -4.98 19.45 -14.85
C LEU A 365 -5.05 19.42 -16.38
N ALA A 366 -3.93 19.17 -17.06
CA ALA A 366 -3.87 19.09 -18.51
C ALA A 366 -4.81 18.02 -19.08
N ARG A 367 -4.78 16.83 -18.49
CA ARG A 367 -5.71 15.75 -18.85
C ARG A 367 -7.17 16.12 -18.59
N ARG A 368 -7.46 16.87 -17.52
CA ARG A 368 -8.83 17.35 -17.25
C ARG A 368 -9.25 18.42 -18.26
N THR A 369 -8.33 19.29 -18.69
CA THR A 369 -8.53 20.28 -19.76
C THR A 369 -8.91 19.61 -21.07
N PHE A 370 -8.18 18.57 -21.49
CA PHE A 370 -8.53 17.82 -22.69
C PHE A 370 -9.95 17.24 -22.62
N ILE A 371 -10.24 16.48 -21.56
CA ILE A 371 -11.51 15.77 -21.39
C ILE A 371 -12.67 16.75 -21.24
N GLY A 372 -12.52 17.76 -20.38
CA GLY A 372 -13.57 18.72 -20.06
C GLY A 372 -14.00 19.54 -21.27
N ASN A 373 -13.04 20.01 -22.09
CA ASN A 373 -13.35 20.78 -23.28
C ASN A 373 -13.98 19.90 -24.38
N LEU A 374 -13.45 18.70 -24.64
CA LEU A 374 -14.03 17.81 -25.66
C LEU A 374 -15.43 17.32 -25.29
N TYR A 375 -15.65 17.01 -24.00
CA TYR A 375 -16.95 16.55 -23.53
C TYR A 375 -18.03 17.62 -23.71
N ARG A 376 -17.71 18.91 -23.51
CA ARG A 376 -18.63 20.03 -23.78
C ARG A 376 -19.06 20.09 -25.24
N MET A 377 -18.21 19.66 -26.19
CA MET A 377 -18.49 19.73 -27.62
C MET A 377 -19.27 18.52 -28.14
N VAL A 378 -18.80 17.29 -27.87
CA VAL A 378 -19.32 16.09 -28.56
C VAL A 378 -20.35 15.33 -27.70
N LYS A 379 -20.42 15.57 -26.39
CA LYS A 379 -21.34 14.92 -25.42
C LYS A 379 -21.39 13.38 -25.45
N ASP A 380 -20.59 12.72 -26.28
CA ASP A 380 -20.40 11.27 -26.32
C ASP A 380 -19.29 10.86 -25.32
N PRO A 381 -19.65 10.18 -24.22
CA PRO A 381 -18.67 9.75 -23.23
C PRO A 381 -17.68 8.71 -23.74
N ASP A 382 -18.09 7.82 -24.65
CA ASP A 382 -17.29 6.68 -25.09
C ASP A 382 -16.22 7.14 -26.08
N LEU A 383 -16.54 8.09 -26.97
CA LEU A 383 -15.56 8.71 -27.87
C LEU A 383 -14.49 9.49 -27.09
N VAL A 384 -14.86 10.29 -26.10
CA VAL A 384 -13.88 11.06 -25.31
C VAL A 384 -13.09 10.14 -24.36
N ALA A 385 -13.70 9.05 -23.88
CA ALA A 385 -13.01 8.05 -23.07
C ALA A 385 -11.95 7.27 -23.87
N SER A 386 -12.21 6.98 -25.16
CA SER A 386 -11.26 6.25 -26.01
C SER A 386 -9.98 7.06 -26.27
N MET A 387 -10.10 8.36 -26.57
CA MET A 387 -8.95 9.26 -26.77
C MET A 387 -8.17 9.53 -25.47
N SER A 388 -8.85 9.52 -24.32
CA SER A 388 -8.16 9.69 -23.04
C SER A 388 -7.65 8.35 -22.48
N GLY A 389 -8.02 7.18 -23.00
CA GLY A 389 -7.62 5.89 -22.44
C GLY A 389 -8.25 5.61 -21.06
N HIS A 390 -9.52 5.99 -20.88
CA HIS A 390 -10.35 5.54 -19.77
C HIS A 390 -11.04 4.22 -20.11
N ALA A 391 -11.20 3.35 -19.12
CA ALA A 391 -12.02 2.14 -19.27
C ALA A 391 -13.51 2.51 -19.42
N LYS A 392 -14.26 1.71 -20.17
CA LYS A 392 -15.71 1.86 -20.31
C LYS A 392 -16.38 1.86 -18.93
N GLY A 393 -17.26 2.84 -18.69
CA GLY A 393 -17.96 2.98 -17.40
C GLY A 393 -17.11 3.50 -16.23
N SER A 394 -15.92 4.08 -16.49
CA SER A 394 -15.04 4.58 -15.42
C SER A 394 -15.72 5.65 -14.53
N VAL A 395 -15.80 5.37 -13.23
CA VAL A 395 -16.30 6.33 -12.22
C VAL A 395 -15.50 7.65 -12.24
N ALA A 396 -14.19 7.57 -12.48
CA ALA A 396 -13.34 8.76 -12.55
C ALA A 396 -13.69 9.68 -13.73
N PHE A 397 -14.15 9.10 -14.86
CA PHE A 397 -14.60 9.79 -16.05
C PHE A 397 -16.05 10.28 -15.94
N ALA A 398 -16.92 9.51 -15.27
CA ALA A 398 -18.32 9.88 -15.05
C ALA A 398 -18.49 11.27 -14.40
N ARG A 399 -17.48 11.74 -13.66
CA ARG A 399 -17.46 13.08 -13.04
C ARG A 399 -17.45 14.25 -14.03
N TYR A 400 -17.07 14.05 -15.29
CA TYR A 400 -17.17 15.10 -16.32
C TYR A 400 -18.58 15.22 -16.90
N ARG A 401 -19.46 14.26 -16.59
CA ARG A 401 -20.86 14.25 -17.02
C ARG A 401 -21.76 15.15 -16.18
N VAL A 402 -21.20 15.90 -15.21
CA VAL A 402 -21.98 16.84 -14.42
C VAL A 402 -22.65 17.81 -15.40
N ILE A 403 -23.98 17.75 -15.42
CA ILE A 403 -24.82 18.52 -16.34
C ILE A 403 -24.66 19.99 -15.93
N ASP A 404 -23.80 20.70 -16.66
CA ASP A 404 -23.57 22.13 -16.49
C ASP A 404 -24.86 22.89 -16.78
N ASP A 405 -25.16 23.95 -16.02
CA ASP A 405 -26.36 24.76 -16.24
C ASP A 405 -26.31 25.45 -17.61
N ASP A 406 -25.10 25.76 -18.10
CA ASP A 406 -24.90 26.22 -19.48
C ASP A 406 -25.26 25.14 -20.50
N MET A 407 -24.97 23.86 -20.23
CA MET A 407 -25.39 22.78 -21.09
C MET A 407 -26.92 22.60 -21.10
N LYS A 408 -27.59 22.84 -19.96
CA LYS A 408 -29.06 22.82 -19.89
C LYS A 408 -29.64 23.96 -20.72
N LYS A 409 -29.11 25.19 -20.57
CA LYS A 409 -29.53 26.35 -21.34
C LYS A 409 -29.39 26.12 -22.84
N SER A 410 -28.21 25.72 -23.32
CA SER A 410 -27.99 25.46 -24.75
C SER A 410 -28.82 24.30 -25.30
N LEU A 411 -29.18 23.29 -24.49
CA LEU A 411 -30.08 22.22 -24.93
C LEU A 411 -31.53 22.68 -25.07
N VAL A 412 -32.00 23.57 -24.20
CA VAL A 412 -33.34 24.15 -24.26
C VAL A 412 -33.45 25.14 -25.42
N GLU A 413 -32.39 25.91 -25.69
CA GLU A 413 -32.32 26.82 -26.85
C GLU A 413 -32.44 26.09 -28.20
N LEU A 414 -32.00 24.83 -28.31
CA LEU A 414 -32.14 24.01 -29.53
C LEU A 414 -33.59 23.59 -29.85
N ILE A 415 -34.54 23.84 -28.95
CA ILE A 415 -35.98 23.54 -29.14
C ILE A 415 -36.73 24.78 -29.69
N GLN A 416 -36.05 25.92 -29.82
CA GLN A 416 -36.53 27.10 -30.54
C GLN A 416 -36.10 27.04 -32.01
#